data_AF-A0A7R9UI03-F1
#
_entry.id   AF-A0A7R9UI03-F1
#
_cell.length_a   1.000
_cell.length_b   1.000
_cell.length_c   1.000
_cell.angle_alpha   90.00
_cell.angle_beta   90.00
_cell.angle_gamma   90.00
#
_symmetry.space_group_name_H-M   'P 1'
#
loop_
_entity.id
_entity.type
_entity.pdbx_description
1 polymer ?
#
loop_
_entity_poly.entity_id
_entity_poly.type
_entity_poly.pdbx_seq_one_letter_code
_entity_poly.pdbx_strand_id
1 'polypeptide(L)'
;ARASELATDPSGALIVDGLLASVELPDAATAELLRALAASAERLAVDKHGVCVLRAALAHARGADTMAPVVEWLREREAELFQHRLARQLYDALGSAEVERAITRSVGAAA
;
A
#
# COMPACT_ATOMS: atom_id res chain seq x y z
N ALA A 1 -3.78 -9.02 -12.05
CA ALA A 1 -5.18 -9.16 -12.51
C ALA A 1 -6.10 -9.64 -11.39
N ARG A 2 -5.91 -10.84 -10.82
CA ARG A 2 -6.81 -11.36 -9.76
C ARG A 2 -6.76 -10.60 -8.43
N ALA A 3 -5.58 -10.17 -7.98
CA ALA A 3 -5.45 -9.41 -6.73
C ALA A 3 -6.16 -8.05 -6.79
N SER A 4 -6.12 -7.38 -7.95
CA SER A 4 -6.83 -6.11 -8.14
C SER A 4 -8.33 -6.30 -8.22
N GLU A 5 -8.81 -7.34 -8.93
CA GLU A 5 -10.24 -7.67 -8.94
C GLU A 5 -10.77 -7.89 -7.52
N LEU A 6 -10.06 -8.69 -6.72
CA LEU A 6 -10.44 -8.96 -5.33
C LEU A 6 -10.37 -7.69 -4.47
N ALA A 7 -9.32 -6.88 -4.60
CA ALA A 7 -9.15 -5.66 -3.79
C ALA A 7 -10.09 -4.50 -4.19
N THR A 8 -10.66 -4.52 -5.40
CA THR A 8 -11.68 -3.55 -5.85
C THR A 8 -13.12 -4.02 -5.60
N ASP A 9 -13.32 -5.31 -5.32
CA ASP A 9 -14.62 -5.85 -4.91
C ASP A 9 -14.89 -5.52 -3.42
N PRO A 10 -16.11 -5.11 -3.03
CA PRO A 10 -16.41 -4.78 -1.64
C PRO A 10 -16.15 -5.94 -0.65
N SER A 11 -16.48 -7.17 -1.05
CA SER A 11 -16.30 -8.35 -0.20
C SER A 11 -14.85 -8.82 -0.24
N GLY A 12 -14.24 -8.80 -1.42
CA GLY A 12 -12.84 -9.12 -1.62
C GLY A 12 -11.91 -8.18 -0.86
N ALA A 13 -12.21 -6.88 -0.80
CA ALA A 13 -11.44 -5.90 -0.04
C ALA A 13 -11.44 -6.22 1.47
N LEU A 14 -12.58 -6.66 2.03
CA LEU A 14 -12.67 -7.09 3.43
C LEU A 14 -11.86 -8.37 3.67
N ILE A 15 -11.84 -9.30 2.71
CA ILE A 15 -11.01 -10.51 2.80
C ILE A 15 -9.53 -10.12 2.81
N VAL A 16 -9.09 -9.25 1.91
CA VAL A 16 -7.69 -8.81 1.84
C VAL A 16 -7.28 -8.09 3.13
N ASP A 17 -8.14 -7.21 3.65
CA ASP A 17 -7.90 -6.52 4.92
C ASP A 17 -7.79 -7.52 6.09
N GLY A 18 -8.68 -8.52 6.14
CA GLY A 18 -8.63 -9.61 7.13
C GLY A 18 -7.36 -10.46 7.01
N LEU A 19 -6.89 -10.73 5.79
CA LEU A 19 -5.62 -11.44 5.56
C LEU A 19 -4.43 -10.61 6.05
N LEU A 20 -4.38 -9.31 5.73
CA LEU A 20 -3.34 -8.40 6.22
C LEU A 20 -3.39 -8.21 7.75
N ALA A 21 -4.56 -8.36 8.37
CA ALA A 21 -4.70 -8.29 9.83
C ALA A 21 -4.42 -9.62 10.54
N SER A 22 -4.32 -10.74 9.81
CA SER A 22 -4.17 -12.06 10.40
C SER A 22 -2.76 -12.29 10.93
N VAL A 23 -2.66 -12.71 12.20
CA VAL A 23 -1.40 -13.08 12.86
C VAL A 23 -0.89 -14.45 12.38
N GLU A 24 -1.75 -15.24 11.72
CA GLU A 24 -1.45 -16.63 11.32
C GLU A 24 -0.90 -16.76 9.90
N LEU A 25 -0.84 -15.66 9.15
CA LEU A 25 -0.41 -15.68 7.75
C LEU A 25 1.12 -15.78 7.67
N PRO A 26 1.69 -16.82 7.01
CA PRO A 26 3.13 -16.95 6.91
C PRO A 26 3.77 -15.74 6.23
N ASP A 27 4.93 -15.29 6.71
CA ASP A 27 5.65 -14.12 6.17
C ASP A 27 5.83 -14.17 4.64
N ALA A 28 6.08 -15.34 4.09
CA ALA A 28 6.23 -15.54 2.64
C ALA A 28 4.93 -15.26 1.87
N ALA A 29 3.79 -15.67 2.41
CA ALA A 29 2.48 -15.46 1.81
C ALA A 29 2.03 -14.00 1.96
N THR A 30 2.32 -13.38 3.12
CA THR A 30 2.15 -11.93 3.31
C THR A 30 2.98 -11.14 2.30
N ALA A 31 4.26 -11.49 2.11
CA ALA A 31 5.12 -10.82 1.14
C ALA A 31 4.64 -11.01 -0.32
N GLU A 32 4.08 -12.18 -0.65
CA GLU A 32 3.49 -12.43 -1.96
C GLU A 32 2.21 -11.60 -2.18
N LEU A 33 1.35 -11.50 -1.17
CA LEU A 33 0.16 -10.66 -1.19
C LEU A 33 0.54 -9.18 -1.40
N LEU A 34 1.50 -8.67 -0.62
CA LEU A 34 1.99 -7.30 -0.75
C LEU A 34 2.57 -7.04 -2.14
N ARG A 35 3.35 -7.97 -2.71
CA ARG A 35 3.86 -7.87 -4.09
C ARG A 35 2.72 -7.81 -5.11
N ALA A 36 1.69 -8.63 -4.94
CA ALA A 36 0.55 -8.66 -5.86
C ALA A 36 -0.29 -7.36 -5.81
N LEU A 37 -0.45 -6.77 -4.61
CA LEU A 37 -1.11 -5.48 -4.40
C LEU A 37 -0.27 -4.33 -4.97
N ALA A 38 1.05 -4.33 -4.73
CA ALA A 38 1.98 -3.33 -5.26
C ALA A 38 1.98 -3.31 -6.79
N ALA A 39 1.99 -4.48 -7.43
CA ALA A 39 1.89 -4.60 -8.89
C ALA A 39 0.57 -4.04 -9.47
N SER A 40 -0.43 -3.78 -8.63
CA SER A 40 -1.73 -3.24 -9.03
C SER A 40 -2.01 -1.84 -8.47
N ALA A 41 -1.01 -1.18 -7.89
CA ALA A 41 -1.22 0.03 -7.08
C ALA A 41 -1.92 1.17 -7.83
N GLU A 42 -1.59 1.40 -9.10
CA GLU A 42 -2.23 2.47 -9.88
C GLU A 42 -3.76 2.30 -9.96
N ARG A 43 -4.22 1.09 -10.29
CA ARG A 43 -5.66 0.79 -10.35
C ARG A 43 -6.31 0.88 -8.97
N LEU A 44 -5.62 0.45 -7.92
CA LEU A 44 -6.16 0.46 -6.57
C LEU A 44 -6.25 1.88 -6.01
N ALA A 45 -5.30 2.76 -6.31
CA ALA A 45 -5.24 4.12 -5.79
C ALA A 45 -6.41 5.01 -6.25
N VAL A 46 -7.02 4.68 -7.39
CA VAL A 46 -8.18 5.38 -7.94
C VAL A 46 -9.52 4.71 -7.62
N ASP A 47 -9.50 3.50 -7.06
CA ASP A 47 -10.70 2.75 -6.68
C ASP A 47 -11.09 3.01 -5.21
N LYS A 48 -12.39 3.12 -4.93
CA LYS A 48 -12.90 3.42 -3.59
C LYS A 48 -12.63 2.34 -2.54
N HIS A 49 -12.49 1.08 -2.95
CA HIS A 49 -12.13 -0.04 -2.08
C HIS A 49 -10.63 -0.33 -2.16
N GLY A 50 -10.07 -0.28 -3.36
CA GLY A 50 -8.64 -0.47 -3.60
C GLY A 50 -7.76 0.48 -2.79
N VAL A 51 -8.20 1.74 -2.62
CA VAL A 51 -7.45 2.73 -1.83
C VAL A 51 -7.35 2.35 -0.35
N CYS A 52 -8.41 1.74 0.20
CA CYS A 52 -8.42 1.25 1.58
C CYS A 52 -7.48 0.06 1.73
N VAL A 53 -7.48 -0.86 0.75
CA VAL A 53 -6.59 -2.02 0.72
C VAL A 53 -5.13 -1.58 0.59
N LEU A 54 -4.82 -0.61 -0.27
CA LEU A 54 -3.46 -0.07 -0.39
C LEU A 54 -3.00 0.57 0.91
N ARG A 55 -3.87 1.32 1.59
CA ARG A 55 -3.55 1.90 2.89
C ARG A 55 -3.24 0.83 3.93
N ALA A 56 -4.04 -0.23 3.99
CA ALA A 56 -3.81 -1.36 4.90
C ALA A 56 -2.50 -2.08 4.58
N ALA A 57 -2.21 -2.32 3.29
CA ALA A 57 -0.97 -2.95 2.83
C ALA A 57 0.27 -2.12 3.20
N LEU A 58 0.21 -0.80 3.05
CA LEU A 58 1.29 0.12 3.42
C LEU A 58 1.55 0.12 4.93
N ALA A 59 0.48 0.16 5.74
CA ALA A 59 0.58 0.08 7.19
C ALA A 59 1.15 -1.28 7.65
N HIS A 60 0.75 -2.38 7.00
CA HIS A 60 1.23 -3.72 7.32
C HIS A 60 2.69 -3.92 6.92
N ALA A 61 3.09 -3.41 5.75
CA ALA A 61 4.46 -3.52 5.27
C ALA A 61 5.46 -2.83 6.21
N ARG A 62 5.04 -1.88 7.06
CA ARG A 62 5.89 -1.15 8.02
C ARG A 62 7.20 -0.65 7.41
N GLY A 63 7.18 -0.20 6.16
CA GLY A 63 8.36 0.24 5.42
C GLY A 63 9.27 -0.87 4.88
N ALA A 64 8.76 -2.09 4.71
CA ALA A 64 9.42 -3.13 3.92
C ALA A 64 9.53 -2.70 2.46
N ASP A 65 10.66 -3.04 1.84
CA ASP A 65 11.00 -2.66 0.45
C ASP A 65 9.94 -3.08 -0.58
N THR A 66 9.10 -4.06 -0.25
CA THR A 66 8.02 -4.55 -1.12
C THR A 66 7.03 -3.45 -1.52
N MET A 67 6.78 -2.47 -0.67
CA MET A 67 5.87 -1.36 -0.96
C MET A 67 6.60 -0.05 -1.34
N ALA A 68 7.94 -0.04 -1.34
CA ALA A 68 8.72 1.14 -1.73
C ALA A 68 8.36 1.65 -3.14
N PRO A 69 8.18 0.79 -4.17
CA PRO A 69 7.77 1.27 -5.50
C PRO A 69 6.40 1.95 -5.50
N VAL A 70 5.49 1.55 -4.62
CA VAL A 70 4.17 2.18 -4.49
C VAL A 70 4.30 3.57 -3.88
N VAL A 71 5.15 3.72 -2.87
CA VAL A 71 5.41 5.02 -2.22
C VAL A 71 6.06 5.99 -3.21
N GLU A 72 7.07 5.55 -3.97
CA GLU A 72 7.70 6.40 -4.99
C GLU A 72 6.72 6.77 -6.10
N TRP A 73 5.91 5.82 -6.59
CA TRP A 73 4.87 6.10 -7.59
C TRP A 73 3.86 7.15 -7.10
N LEU A 74 3.45 7.07 -5.84
CA LEU A 74 2.54 8.05 -5.23
C LEU A 74 3.17 9.45 -5.12
N ARG A 75 4.48 9.54 -4.85
CA ARG A 75 5.22 10.82 -4.80
C ARG A 75 5.39 11.44 -6.17
N GLU A 76 5.84 10.66 -7.15
CA GLU A 76 6.07 11.15 -8.52
C GLU A 76 4.79 11.71 -9.14
N ARG A 77 3.64 11.16 -8.74
CA ARG A 77 2.32 11.54 -9.27
C ARG A 77 1.53 12.37 -8.29
N GLU A 78 2.13 12.87 -7.21
CA GLU A 78 1.45 13.67 -6.19
C GLU A 78 0.63 14.81 -6.84
N ALA A 79 1.26 15.59 -7.72
CA ALA A 79 0.61 16.71 -8.42
C ALA A 79 -0.59 16.29 -9.30
N GLU A 80 -0.54 15.12 -9.93
CA GLU A 80 -1.61 14.58 -10.76
C GLU A 80 -2.73 13.97 -9.89
N LEU A 81 -2.34 13.27 -8.81
CA LEU A 81 -3.22 12.62 -7.85
C LEU A 81 -3.91 13.61 -6.90
N PHE A 82 -3.39 14.83 -6.76
CA PHE A 82 -4.06 15.92 -6.04
C PHE A 82 -5.43 16.27 -6.63
N GLN A 83 -5.63 16.02 -7.93
CA GLN A 83 -6.93 16.15 -8.61
C GLN A 83 -7.86 14.95 -8.29
N HIS A 84 -7.30 13.82 -7.86
CA HIS A 84 -8.04 12.60 -7.55
C HIS A 84 -8.22 12.43 -6.03
N ARG A 85 -9.41 12.80 -5.53
CA ARG A 85 -9.74 12.83 -4.09
C ARG A 85 -9.28 11.61 -3.30
N LEU A 86 -9.45 10.40 -3.86
CA LEU A 86 -9.10 9.15 -3.18
C LEU A 86 -7.58 8.94 -3.09
N ALA A 87 -6.85 9.28 -4.15
CA ALA A 87 -5.40 9.12 -4.17
C ALA A 87 -4.73 10.15 -3.25
N ARG A 88 -5.30 11.36 -3.16
CA ARG A 88 -4.91 12.35 -2.16
C ARG A 88 -5.11 11.84 -0.73
N GLN A 89 -6.23 11.18 -0.43
CA GLN A 89 -6.46 10.59 0.89
C GLN A 89 -5.44 9.48 1.23
N LEU A 90 -5.00 8.71 0.23
CA LEU A 90 -3.95 7.72 0.42
C LEU A 90 -2.59 8.39 0.70
N TYR A 91 -2.28 9.43 -0.06
CA TYR A 91 -1.05 10.21 0.13
C TYR A 91 -1.02 10.90 1.51
N ASP A 92 -2.11 11.56 1.92
CA ASP A 92 -2.26 12.16 3.24
C ASP A 92 -2.11 11.12 4.36
N ALA A 93 -2.61 9.89 4.15
CA ALA A 93 -2.43 8.79 5.10
C ALA A 93 -0.98 8.28 5.20
N LEU A 94 -0.18 8.46 4.14
CA LEU A 94 1.26 8.16 4.13
C LEU A 94 2.10 9.32 4.70
N GLY A 95 1.58 10.55 4.63
CA GLY A 95 2.24 11.79 5.02
C GLY A 95 2.32 12.02 6.53
N SER A 96 3.33 11.43 7.16
CA SER A 96 4.22 12.07 8.15
C SER A 96 5.06 10.99 8.84
N ALA A 97 4.44 10.07 9.58
CA ALA A 97 5.19 9.22 10.49
C ALA A 97 5.80 7.96 9.85
N GLU A 98 5.21 7.40 8.80
CA GLU A 98 5.70 6.14 8.19
C GLU A 98 6.73 6.36 7.09
N VAL A 99 6.56 7.41 6.30
CA VAL A 99 7.57 7.87 5.33
C VAL A 99 8.84 8.33 6.03
N GLU A 100 8.77 9.13 7.11
CA GLU A 100 9.94 9.49 7.91
C GLU A 100 10.63 8.24 8.48
N ARG A 101 9.86 7.30 9.07
CA ARG A 101 10.43 6.06 9.63
C ARG A 101 11.04 5.12 8.60
N ALA A 102 10.60 5.14 7.35
CA ALA A 102 11.20 4.38 6.26
C ALA A 102 12.53 5.02 5.81
N ILE A 103 12.57 6.35 5.68
CA ILE A 103 13.78 7.10 5.32
C ILE A 103 14.84 7.03 6.43
N THR A 104 14.47 7.17 7.71
CA THR A 104 15.44 7.10 8.82
C THR A 104 16.09 5.71 8.93
N ARG A 105 15.36 4.64 8.59
CA ARG A 105 15.91 3.26 8.61
C ARG A 105 16.84 2.97 7.45
N SER A 106 16.61 3.53 6.26
CA SER A 106 17.54 3.35 5.13
C SER A 106 18.83 4.15 5.31
N VAL A 107 18.77 5.33 5.94
CA VAL A 107 19.96 6.17 6.22
C VAL A 107 20.74 5.66 7.44
N GLY A 108 20.07 5.11 8.45
CA GLY A 108 20.72 4.57 9.66
C GLY A 108 21.41 3.20 9.49
N ALA A 109 21.08 2.44 8.43
CA ALA A 109 21.73 1.16 8.13
C ALA A 109 23.03 1.29 7.30
N ALA A 110 23.40 2.52 6.93
CA ALA A 110 24.59 2.83 6.12
C ALA A 110 25.71 3.53 6.93
N ALA A 111 25.64 3.54 8.27
CA ALA A 111 26.63 4.12 9.17
C ALA A 111 27.37 3.05 10.00
#